data_AF-A0A951C233-F1
#
_entry.id   AF-A0A951C233-F1
#
_cell.length_a   1.000
_cell.length_b   1.000
_cell.length_c   1.000
_cell.angle_alpha   90.00
_cell.angle_beta   90.00
_cell.angle_gamma   90.00
#
_symmetry.space_group_name_H-M   'P 1'
#
loop_
_entity.id
_entity.type
_entity.pdbx_description
1 polymer ?
#
loop_
_entity_poly.entity_id
_entity_poly.type
_entity_poly.pdbx_seq_one_letter_code
_entity_poly.pdbx_strand_id
1 'polypeptide(L)'
;MVELTCHTASLGSFARFSDVATRIGDGVLEIDTLLGGWERVTAGYLVEGPAPVLVETGSQSSVPALLAALDDLGVSPNDLAGVAVTHIHLDHAGGVGDVARAFPNATVYVHEKGARHLVDPSRLVDSAARVYGDLLDSLYGRLDPTPA
;
A
#
# COMPACT_ATOMS: atom_id res chain seq x y z
N MET A 1 -10.35 8.65 -18.67
CA MET A 1 -9.27 9.19 -17.81
C MET A 1 -8.24 9.83 -18.72
N VAL A 2 -7.79 11.01 -18.34
CA VAL A 2 -6.86 11.86 -19.12
C VAL A 2 -5.44 11.36 -18.89
N GLU A 3 -4.75 11.02 -19.97
CA GLU A 3 -3.33 10.68 -20.00
C GLU A 3 -2.54 12.00 -19.86
N LEU A 4 -1.84 12.18 -18.74
CA LEU A 4 -0.87 13.27 -18.56
C LEU A 4 0.49 12.75 -19.00
N THR A 5 0.91 13.10 -20.21
CA THR A 5 2.17 12.66 -20.81
C THR A 5 3.37 13.37 -20.17
N CYS A 6 4.14 12.65 -19.35
CA CYS A 6 5.57 12.89 -19.20
C CYS A 6 6.29 12.08 -20.29
N HIS A 7 7.30 12.66 -20.94
CA HIS A 7 7.89 12.22 -22.20
C HIS A 7 7.97 10.70 -22.43
N THR A 8 7.49 10.29 -23.61
CA THR A 8 7.53 8.94 -24.15
C THR A 8 8.97 8.43 -24.27
N ALA A 9 9.46 7.74 -23.26
CA ALA A 9 10.34 6.61 -23.52
C ALA A 9 9.47 5.49 -24.11
N SER A 10 9.91 4.91 -25.22
CA SER A 10 9.32 3.71 -25.82
C SER A 10 8.95 2.71 -24.71
N LEU A 11 7.64 2.46 -24.51
CA LEU A 11 7.15 1.38 -23.65
C LEU A 11 7.62 0.06 -24.27
N GLY A 12 8.84 -0.35 -23.92
CA GLY A 12 9.27 -1.72 -24.09
C GLY A 12 8.29 -2.62 -23.36
N SER A 13 8.07 -3.82 -23.88
CA SER A 13 7.21 -4.84 -23.26
C SER A 13 7.55 -5.01 -21.78
N PHE A 14 6.80 -4.35 -20.89
CA PHE A 14 6.91 -4.53 -19.46
C PHE A 14 6.36 -5.91 -19.11
N ALA A 15 7.20 -6.76 -18.51
CA ALA A 15 6.77 -8.06 -18.02
C ALA A 15 5.65 -7.87 -16.97
N ARG A 16 4.54 -8.61 -17.11
CA ARG A 16 3.57 -8.78 -16.03
C ARG A 16 4.14 -9.79 -15.05
N PHE A 17 4.28 -9.42 -13.79
CA PHE A 17 4.86 -10.27 -12.75
C PHE A 17 3.75 -11.04 -12.00
N SER A 18 2.58 -10.42 -11.82
CA SER A 18 1.31 -11.00 -11.39
C SER A 18 0.16 -10.24 -12.07
N ASP A 19 -1.09 -10.71 -11.99
CA ASP A 19 -2.25 -10.00 -12.59
C ASP A 19 -2.47 -8.59 -11.99
N VAL A 20 -1.89 -8.33 -10.82
CA VAL A 20 -2.05 -7.07 -10.06
C VAL A 20 -0.80 -6.19 -10.06
N ALA A 21 0.36 -6.67 -10.55
CA ALA A 21 1.61 -5.90 -10.55
C ALA A 21 2.09 -5.58 -11.98
N THR A 22 2.29 -4.29 -12.25
CA THR A 22 2.74 -3.77 -13.55
C THR A 22 3.96 -2.88 -13.40
N ARG A 23 5.01 -3.12 -14.21
CA ARG A 23 6.15 -2.21 -14.28
C ARG A 23 5.76 -0.95 -15.05
N ILE A 24 5.88 0.20 -14.41
CA ILE A 24 5.53 1.52 -14.98
C ILE A 24 6.77 2.38 -15.25
N GLY A 25 7.93 1.96 -14.74
CA GLY A 25 9.23 2.59 -14.99
C GLY A 25 10.37 1.68 -14.54
N ASP A 26 11.59 2.07 -14.86
CA ASP A 26 12.79 1.37 -14.38
C ASP A 26 12.85 1.42 -12.86
N GLY A 27 12.88 0.25 -12.22
CA GLY A 27 12.87 0.13 -10.77
C GLY A 27 11.54 0.51 -10.09
N VAL A 28 10.45 0.69 -10.84
CA VAL A 28 9.14 1.08 -10.26
C VAL A 28 8.04 0.14 -10.75
N LEU A 29 7.44 -0.56 -9.79
CA LEU A 29 6.28 -1.43 -10.00
C LEU A 29 5.06 -0.80 -9.33
N GLU A 30 3.98 -0.67 -10.08
CA GLU A 30 2.64 -0.41 -9.55
C GLU A 30 2.01 -1.75 -9.13
N ILE A 31 1.42 -1.79 -7.94
CA ILE A 31 0.69 -2.93 -7.38
C ILE A 31 -0.73 -2.47 -7.10
N ASP A 32 -1.70 -3.00 -7.85
CA ASP A 32 -3.12 -2.82 -7.54
C ASP A 32 -3.43 -3.46 -6.18
N THR A 33 -3.98 -2.67 -5.27
CA THR A 33 -4.25 -3.09 -3.89
C THR A 33 -5.65 -3.67 -3.72
N LEU A 34 -6.46 -3.72 -4.79
CA LEU A 34 -7.75 -4.39 -4.81
C LEU A 34 -8.69 -3.95 -3.66
N LEU A 35 -8.90 -2.64 -3.47
CA LEU A 35 -9.75 -2.09 -2.41
C LEU A 35 -11.14 -2.77 -2.42
N GLY A 36 -11.49 -3.48 -1.36
CA GLY A 36 -12.75 -4.23 -1.29
C GLY A 36 -12.93 -5.28 -2.40
N GLY A 37 -11.82 -5.76 -3.00
CA GLY A 37 -11.81 -6.69 -4.13
C GLY A 37 -11.99 -6.03 -5.50
N TRP A 38 -12.01 -4.70 -5.60
CA TRP A 38 -12.16 -4.00 -6.88
C TRP A 38 -10.81 -3.70 -7.53
N GLU A 39 -10.70 -4.05 -8.80
CA GLU A 39 -9.52 -3.73 -9.61
C GLU A 39 -9.45 -2.23 -9.93
N ARG A 40 -8.22 -1.70 -9.90
CA ARG A 40 -7.79 -0.40 -10.41
C ARG A 40 -8.48 0.77 -9.71
N VAL A 41 -8.66 0.65 -8.39
CA VAL A 41 -9.21 1.70 -7.51
C VAL A 41 -8.11 2.39 -6.71
N THR A 42 -7.20 1.62 -6.13
CA THR A 42 -6.08 2.09 -5.32
C THR A 42 -4.82 1.29 -5.66
N ALA A 43 -3.65 1.91 -5.57
CA ALA A 43 -2.39 1.25 -5.86
C ALA A 43 -1.34 1.57 -4.78
N GLY A 44 -0.49 0.59 -4.53
CA GLY A 44 0.81 0.77 -3.91
C GLY A 44 1.91 0.72 -4.97
N TYR A 45 3.09 1.18 -4.61
CA TYR A 45 4.25 1.16 -5.50
C TYR A 45 5.45 0.54 -4.80
N LEU A 46 6.06 -0.45 -5.43
CA LEU A 46 7.37 -0.94 -5.01
C LEU A 46 8.44 -0.17 -5.79
N VAL A 47 9.21 0.64 -5.06
CA VAL A 47 10.44 1.26 -5.57
C VAL A 47 11.58 0.30 -5.27
N GLU A 48 12.08 -0.34 -6.33
CA GLU A 48 13.14 -1.33 -6.28
C GLU A 48 14.53 -0.67 -6.11
N GLY A 49 15.48 -1.46 -5.64
CA GLY A 49 16.87 -1.05 -5.48
C GLY A 49 17.56 -1.85 -4.39
N PRO A 50 18.79 -1.46 -3.99
CA PRO A 50 19.50 -2.11 -2.88
C PRO A 50 18.82 -1.97 -1.51
N ALA A 51 17.89 -1.00 -1.39
CA ALA A 51 17.09 -0.75 -0.20
C ALA A 51 15.63 -0.46 -0.63
N PRO A 52 14.85 -1.50 -0.99
CA PRO A 52 13.50 -1.36 -1.52
C PRO A 52 12.55 -0.62 -0.56
N VAL A 53 11.66 0.19 -1.12
CA VAL A 53 10.63 0.92 -0.38
C VAL A 53 9.26 0.66 -0.99
N LEU A 54 8.31 0.27 -0.14
CA LEU A 54 6.89 0.23 -0.49
C LEU A 54 6.26 1.60 -0.25
N VAL A 55 5.54 2.13 -1.22
CA VAL A 55 4.75 3.37 -1.12
C VAL A 55 3.28 3.00 -1.15
N GLU A 56 2.55 3.35 -0.10
CA GLU A 56 1.17 2.96 0.21
C GLU A 56 0.97 1.46 0.48
N THR A 57 0.09 1.18 1.43
CA THR A 57 -0.29 -0.19 1.81
C THR A 57 -1.69 -0.57 1.33
N GLY A 58 -2.41 0.40 0.76
CA GLY A 58 -3.84 0.24 0.54
C GLY A 58 -4.61 0.21 1.87
N SER A 59 -5.76 -0.46 1.83
CA SER A 59 -6.56 -0.70 3.02
C SER A 59 -6.17 -1.94 3.79
N GLN A 60 -6.70 -2.14 5.00
CA GLN A 60 -6.48 -3.39 5.72
C GLN A 60 -7.07 -4.59 4.95
N SER A 61 -8.20 -4.39 4.26
CA SER A 61 -8.78 -5.43 3.38
C SER A 61 -7.86 -5.80 2.20
N SER A 62 -6.98 -4.89 1.80
CA SER A 62 -6.02 -5.05 0.70
C SER A 62 -4.77 -5.85 1.08
N VAL A 63 -4.46 -5.95 2.38
CA VAL A 63 -3.19 -6.53 2.87
C VAL A 63 -2.93 -7.94 2.33
N PRO A 64 -3.89 -8.89 2.32
CA PRO A 64 -3.63 -10.23 1.81
C PRO A 64 -3.16 -10.24 0.35
N ALA A 65 -3.78 -9.40 -0.51
CA ALA A 65 -3.42 -9.28 -1.91
C ALA A 65 -2.06 -8.59 -2.09
N LEU A 66 -1.81 -7.53 -1.33
CA LEU A 66 -0.53 -6.83 -1.33
C LEU A 66 0.64 -7.74 -0.92
N LEU A 67 0.48 -8.50 0.16
CA LEU A 67 1.52 -9.42 0.64
C LEU A 67 1.78 -10.54 -0.36
N ALA A 68 0.73 -11.09 -0.99
CA ALA A 68 0.88 -12.09 -2.05
C ALA A 68 1.62 -11.51 -3.27
N ALA A 69 1.29 -10.28 -3.68
CA ALA A 69 1.99 -9.62 -4.78
C ALA A 69 3.47 -9.36 -4.48
N LEU A 70 3.81 -8.97 -3.25
CA LEU A 70 5.21 -8.79 -2.83
C LEU A 70 5.97 -10.12 -2.80
N ASP A 71 5.34 -11.21 -2.36
CA ASP A 71 5.93 -12.56 -2.39
C ASP A 71 6.16 -13.05 -3.82
N ASP A 72 5.19 -12.85 -4.73
CA ASP A 72 5.31 -13.17 -6.16
C ASP A 72 6.45 -12.36 -6.84
N LEU A 73 6.70 -11.14 -6.36
CA LEU A 73 7.82 -10.30 -6.78
C LEU A 73 9.16 -10.69 -6.14
N GLY A 74 9.16 -11.69 -5.25
CA GLY A 74 10.35 -12.19 -4.56
C GLY A 74 10.82 -11.30 -3.40
N VAL A 75 9.95 -10.43 -2.87
CA VAL A 75 10.26 -9.56 -1.73
C VAL A 75 9.99 -10.32 -0.43
N SER A 76 11.06 -10.74 0.24
CA SER A 76 10.98 -11.45 1.51
C SER A 76 10.74 -10.47 2.68
N PRO A 77 10.27 -10.98 3.85
CA PRO A 77 10.06 -10.19 5.08
C PRO A 77 11.23 -9.29 5.53
N ASN A 78 12.45 -9.57 5.07
CA ASN A 78 13.65 -8.82 5.46
C ASN A 78 14.15 -7.86 4.38
N ASP A 79 13.52 -7.81 3.21
CA ASP A 79 14.03 -7.07 2.06
C ASP A 79 13.56 -5.62 2.02
N LEU A 80 12.37 -5.31 2.55
CA LEU A 80 11.92 -3.92 2.60
C LEU A 80 12.74 -3.11 3.60
N ALA A 81 13.40 -2.06 3.11
CA ALA A 81 14.05 -1.06 3.95
C ALA A 81 13.03 -0.07 4.53
N GLY A 82 11.90 0.14 3.84
CA GLY A 82 10.90 1.10 4.28
C GLY A 82 9.50 0.89 3.71
N VAL A 83 8.54 1.48 4.42
CA VAL A 83 7.14 1.62 4.00
C VAL A 83 6.76 3.09 4.17
N ALA A 84 6.40 3.77 3.10
CA ALA A 84 6.01 5.17 3.13
C ALA A 84 4.53 5.32 2.79
N VAL A 85 3.80 6.15 3.54
CA VAL A 85 2.41 6.50 3.21
C VAL A 85 2.30 8.01 3.01
N THR A 86 1.53 8.43 2.00
CA THR A 86 1.35 9.86 1.70
C THR A 86 0.48 10.54 2.76
N HIS A 87 -0.57 9.85 3.22
CA HIS A 87 -1.50 10.34 4.23
C HIS A 87 -2.25 9.20 4.92
N ILE A 88 -3.02 9.51 5.96
CA ILE A 88 -3.56 8.51 6.91
C ILE A 88 -4.93 7.92 6.53
N HIS A 89 -5.49 8.21 5.35
CA HIS A 89 -6.80 7.66 5.03
C HIS A 89 -6.72 6.14 4.89
N LEU A 90 -7.84 5.46 5.19
CA LEU A 90 -7.88 4.00 5.31
C LEU A 90 -7.66 3.29 3.97
N ASP A 91 -7.85 3.93 2.83
CA ASP A 91 -7.50 3.42 1.49
C ASP A 91 -6.00 3.48 1.17
N HIS A 92 -5.21 4.19 1.98
CA HIS A 92 -3.78 4.43 1.74
C HIS A 92 -2.91 3.79 2.82
N ALA A 93 -3.20 4.15 4.07
CA ALA A 93 -2.45 3.71 5.25
C ALA A 93 -3.17 2.61 6.04
N GLY A 94 -4.29 2.08 5.54
CA GLY A 94 -5.11 1.11 6.27
C GLY A 94 -4.42 -0.22 6.53
N GLY A 95 -3.41 -0.59 5.72
CA GLY A 95 -2.62 -1.81 5.89
C GLY A 95 -1.32 -1.65 6.68
N VAL A 96 -0.96 -0.45 7.15
CA VAL A 96 0.39 -0.19 7.70
C VAL A 96 0.72 -1.07 8.90
N GLY A 97 -0.20 -1.27 9.84
CA GLY A 97 0.05 -2.11 11.02
C GLY A 97 0.34 -3.56 10.65
N ASP A 98 -0.42 -4.12 9.70
CA ASP A 98 -0.22 -5.47 9.20
C ASP A 98 1.11 -5.60 8.43
N VAL A 99 1.42 -4.65 7.56
CA VAL A 99 2.67 -4.63 6.78
C VAL A 99 3.89 -4.47 7.69
N ALA A 100 3.83 -3.61 8.71
CA ALA A 100 4.92 -3.45 9.69
C ALA A 100 5.20 -4.75 10.45
N ARG A 101 4.16 -5.56 10.70
CA ARG A 101 4.30 -6.89 11.32
C ARG A 101 4.92 -7.91 10.36
N ALA A 102 4.54 -7.85 9.08
CA ALA A 102 5.06 -8.74 8.05
C ALA A 102 6.52 -8.42 7.67
N PHE A 103 6.93 -7.15 7.75
CA PHE A 103 8.27 -6.67 7.43
C PHE A 103 8.91 -5.97 8.64
N PRO A 104 9.33 -6.73 9.67
CA PRO A 104 9.73 -6.18 10.97
C PRO A 104 11.01 -5.32 10.93
N ASN A 105 11.79 -5.39 9.85
CA ASN A 105 13.00 -4.56 9.66
C ASN A 105 12.72 -3.26 8.88
N ALA A 106 11.53 -3.11 8.30
CA ALA A 106 11.19 -1.93 7.51
C ALA A 106 10.88 -0.73 8.42
N THR A 107 11.41 0.43 8.06
CA THR A 107 11.03 1.69 8.74
C THR A 107 9.73 2.24 8.14
N VAL A 108 8.75 2.56 8.98
CA VAL A 108 7.52 3.23 8.55
C VAL A 108 7.74 4.75 8.49
N TYR A 109 7.51 5.33 7.31
CA TYR A 109 7.60 6.76 7.05
C TYR A 109 6.21 7.36 6.86
N VAL A 110 5.88 8.33 7.71
CA VAL A 110 4.63 9.09 7.66
C VAL A 110 4.91 10.53 8.11
N HIS A 111 4.11 11.48 7.64
CA HIS A 111 4.17 12.85 8.16
C HIS A 111 3.90 12.87 9.68
N GLU A 112 4.61 13.70 10.45
CA GLU A 112 4.51 13.80 11.92
C GLU A 112 3.05 13.93 12.44
N LYS A 113 2.22 14.75 11.77
CA LYS A 113 0.79 14.91 12.05
C LYS A 113 -0.02 13.62 11.91
N GLY A 114 0.40 12.72 11.02
CA GLY A 114 -0.22 11.43 10.76
C GLY A 114 0.23 10.35 11.75
N ALA A 115 1.46 10.43 12.27
CA ALA A 115 2.05 9.39 13.11
C ALA A 115 1.17 8.96 14.29
N ARG A 116 0.59 9.93 15.02
CA ARG A 116 -0.32 9.65 16.15
C ARG A 116 -1.54 8.81 15.76
N HIS A 117 -1.98 8.88 14.51
CA HIS A 117 -3.14 8.15 14.00
C HIS A 117 -2.78 6.73 13.57
N LEU A 118 -1.51 6.46 13.24
CA LEU A 118 -1.05 5.09 13.02
C LEU A 118 -0.80 4.37 14.35
N VAL A 119 -0.32 5.09 15.36
CA VAL A 119 -0.14 4.56 16.73
C VAL A 119 -1.49 4.27 17.39
N ASP A 120 -2.46 5.17 17.25
CA ASP A 120 -3.84 4.97 17.73
C ASP A 120 -4.84 5.35 16.61
N PRO A 121 -5.34 4.36 15.86
CA PRO A 121 -6.24 4.58 14.73
C PRO A 121 -7.70 4.77 15.15
N SER A 122 -8.05 4.66 16.44
CA SER A 122 -9.44 4.67 16.93
C SER A 122 -10.28 5.80 16.34
N ARG A 123 -9.76 7.04 16.35
CA ARG A 123 -10.48 8.20 15.80
C ARG A 123 -10.72 8.13 14.30
N LEU A 124 -9.78 7.56 13.53
CA LEU A 124 -9.95 7.39 12.08
C LEU A 124 -11.03 6.34 11.80
N VAL A 125 -10.93 5.20 12.47
CA VAL A 125 -11.87 4.08 12.34
C VAL A 125 -13.27 4.50 12.73
N ASP A 126 -13.44 5.18 13.87
CA ASP A 126 -14.73 5.68 14.34
C ASP A 126 -15.36 6.67 13.34
N SER A 127 -14.53 7.50 12.71
CA SER A 127 -15.00 8.44 11.69
C SER A 127 -15.43 7.73 10.41
N ALA A 128 -14.64 6.77 9.95
CA ALA A 128 -14.98 5.96 8.79
C ALA A 128 -16.24 5.12 9.05
N ALA A 129 -16.39 4.54 10.23
CA ALA A 129 -17.58 3.77 10.63
C ALA A 129 -18.88 4.58 10.52
N ARG A 130 -18.86 5.87 10.87
CA ARG A 130 -20.04 6.75 10.71
C ARG A 130 -20.41 7.02 9.25
N VAL A 131 -19.44 6.95 8.33
CA VAL A 131 -19.65 7.23 6.90
C VAL A 131 -20.04 5.96 6.15
N TYR A 132 -19.31 4.87 6.37
CA TYR A 132 -19.44 3.63 5.60
C TYR A 132 -20.37 2.59 6.24
N GLY A 133 -20.65 2.69 7.55
CA GLY A 133 -21.50 1.76 8.27
C GLY A 133 -21.06 0.31 8.06
N ASP A 134 -22.00 -0.54 7.63
CA ASP A 134 -21.78 -1.97 7.40
C ASP A 134 -20.72 -2.28 6.31
N LEU A 135 -20.38 -1.30 5.45
CA LEU A 135 -19.38 -1.48 4.39
C LEU A 135 -17.94 -1.29 4.87
N LEU A 136 -17.72 -0.72 6.08
CA LEU A 136 -16.38 -0.38 6.56
C LEU A 136 -15.44 -1.58 6.52
N ASP A 137 -15.86 -2.70 7.10
CA ASP A 137 -15.00 -3.86 7.29
C ASP A 137 -14.70 -4.54 5.94
N SER A 138 -15.66 -4.57 5.01
CA SER A 138 -15.45 -5.14 3.67
C SER A 138 -14.59 -4.28 2.75
N LEU A 139 -14.65 -2.95 2.88
CA LEU A 139 -13.91 -2.04 2.00
C LEU A 139 -12.55 -1.68 2.56
N TYR A 140 -12.46 -1.38 3.85
CA TYR A 140 -11.28 -0.78 4.45
C TYR A 140 -10.66 -1.62 5.56
N GLY A 141 -11.48 -2.38 6.29
CA GLY A 141 -11.10 -2.93 7.59
C GLY A 141 -10.93 -1.81 8.62
N ARG A 142 -10.14 -2.09 9.67
CA ARG A 142 -10.06 -1.23 10.87
C ARG A 142 -8.66 -0.75 11.22
N LEU A 143 -7.66 -0.99 10.37
CA LEU A 143 -6.27 -0.56 10.55
C LEU A 143 -5.68 -0.97 11.91
N ASP A 144 -4.80 -1.95 11.89
CA ASP A 144 -4.07 -2.33 13.10
C ASP A 144 -3.14 -1.19 13.57
N PRO A 145 -3.01 -0.94 14.88
CA PRO A 145 -2.02 -0.02 15.43
C PRO A 145 -0.61 -0.37 14.97
N THR A 146 0.14 0.64 14.54
CA THR A 146 1.55 0.51 14.17
C THR A 146 2.42 0.75 15.40
N PRO A 147 3.34 -0.17 15.76
CA PRO A 147 4.28 0.06 16.86
C PRO A 147 5.12 1.33 16.65
N ALA A 148 5.39 2.06 17.74
CA ALA A 148 6.23 3.26 17.77
C ALA A 148 7.27 3.19 18.89
#